data_AF-A0A435H5W8-F1
#
_entry.id   AF-A0A435H5W8-F1
#
_cell.length_a   1.000
_cell.length_b   1.000
_cell.length_c   1.000
_cell.angle_alpha   90.00
_cell.angle_beta   90.00
_cell.angle_gamma   90.00
#
_symmetry.space_group_name_H-M   'P 1'
#
loop_
_entity.id
_entity.type
_entity.pdbx_description
1 polymer ?
#
loop_
_entity_poly.entity_id
_entity_poly.type
_entity_poly.pdbx_seq_one_letter_code
_entity_poly.pdbx_strand_id
1 'polypeptide(L)'
;YILFLYVTVGDGFAFLHVQRAFGRVAGNPILFLWDGLSAFPKTGWLPTAPQWSALAAIAGLALSVVLMARKQYGAGIFCAISIVVPLITNLASMVRYVIGLAPLILLMAFLLSASKLTWIAALFLFLVACYFMTVAWIGGYLALV
;
A
#
# COMPACT_ATOMS: atom_id res chain seq x y z
N TYR A 1 -3.22 -21.69 10.43
CA TYR A 1 -3.30 -21.62 8.95
C TYR A 1 -2.51 -22.75 8.28
N ILE A 2 -1.22 -22.93 8.59
CA ILE A 2 -0.39 -24.03 8.03
C ILE A 2 -1.03 -25.42 8.22
N LEU A 3 -1.45 -25.76 9.43
CA LEU A 3 -2.14 -27.03 9.71
C LEU A 3 -3.42 -27.21 8.90
N PHE A 4 -4.20 -26.13 8.75
CA PHE A 4 -5.43 -26.16 7.97
C PHE A 4 -5.17 -26.49 6.49
N LEU A 5 -4.17 -25.84 5.88
CA LEU A 5 -3.77 -26.12 4.49
C LEU A 5 -3.23 -27.55 4.31
N TYR A 6 -2.45 -28.03 5.29
CA TYR A 6 -1.94 -29.40 5.27
C TYR A 6 -3.09 -30.43 5.29
N VAL A 7 -4.09 -30.24 6.15
CA VAL A 7 -5.23 -31.17 6.28
C VAL A 7 -6.17 -31.11 5.07
N THR A 8 -6.35 -29.93 4.46
CA THR A 8 -7.35 -29.74 3.39
C THR A 8 -6.80 -29.97 1.98
N VAL A 9 -5.53 -29.64 1.73
CA VAL A 9 -4.91 -29.67 0.38
C VAL A 9 -3.68 -30.58 0.35
N GLY A 10 -3.20 -31.06 1.50
CA GLY A 10 -2.00 -31.90 1.61
C GLY A 10 -0.69 -31.13 1.68
N ASP A 11 -0.73 -29.79 1.56
CA ASP A 11 0.44 -28.93 1.55
C ASP A 11 0.28 -27.77 2.54
N GLY A 12 0.96 -27.85 3.68
CA GLY A 12 0.94 -26.82 4.72
C GLY A 12 1.56 -25.48 4.28
N PHE A 13 2.37 -25.51 3.23
CA PHE A 13 3.04 -24.35 2.64
C PHE A 13 2.43 -23.93 1.29
N ALA A 14 1.23 -24.42 0.94
CA ALA A 14 0.56 -24.08 -0.31
C ALA A 14 0.49 -22.56 -0.54
N PHE A 15 0.25 -21.78 0.52
CA PHE A 15 0.25 -20.32 0.42
C PHE A 15 1.61 -19.75 -0.02
N LEU A 16 2.73 -20.26 0.50
CA LEU A 16 4.07 -19.83 0.10
C LEU A 16 4.34 -20.14 -1.38
N HIS A 17 3.93 -21.31 -1.84
CA HIS A 17 4.07 -21.71 -3.24
C HIS A 17 3.26 -20.81 -4.17
N VAL A 18 2.02 -20.49 -3.78
CA VAL A 18 1.18 -19.53 -4.50
C VAL A 18 1.83 -18.14 -4.53
N GLN A 19 2.35 -17.64 -3.40
CA GLN A 19 3.06 -16.34 -3.36
C GLN A 19 4.25 -16.31 -4.35
N ARG A 20 5.04 -17.37 -4.42
CA ARG A 20 6.12 -17.49 -5.41
C ARG A 20 5.59 -17.48 -6.85
N ALA A 21 4.48 -18.17 -7.13
CA ALA A 21 3.85 -18.15 -8.46
C ALA A 21 3.34 -16.75 -8.85
N PHE A 22 2.94 -15.93 -7.87
CA PHE A 22 2.62 -14.50 -8.05
C PHE A 22 3.86 -13.58 -8.11
N GLY A 23 5.07 -14.15 -8.24
CA GLY A 23 6.30 -13.38 -8.33
C GLY A 23 6.70 -12.70 -7.02
N ARG A 24 6.17 -13.12 -5.87
CA ARG A 24 6.60 -12.62 -4.55
C ARG A 24 7.84 -13.38 -4.11
N VAL A 25 9.01 -12.80 -4.39
CA VAL A 25 10.31 -13.35 -3.99
C VAL A 25 11.04 -12.30 -3.19
N ALA A 26 11.69 -12.69 -2.09
CA ALA A 26 12.45 -11.77 -1.28
C ALA A 26 13.55 -11.10 -2.12
N GLY A 27 13.61 -9.78 -2.05
CA GLY A 27 14.51 -8.92 -2.81
C GLY A 27 14.79 -7.62 -2.05
N ASN A 28 15.34 -6.64 -2.76
CA ASN A 28 15.72 -5.37 -2.15
C ASN A 28 14.54 -4.36 -2.19
N PRO A 29 13.99 -3.94 -1.05
CA PRO A 29 12.86 -3.01 -1.01
C PRO A 29 13.18 -1.64 -1.64
N ILE A 30 14.43 -1.18 -1.55
CA ILE A 30 14.85 0.09 -2.16
C ILE A 30 14.84 -0.03 -3.69
N LEU A 31 15.30 -1.18 -4.22
CA LEU A 31 15.28 -1.45 -5.65
C LEU A 31 13.84 -1.55 -6.17
N PHE A 32 12.94 -2.22 -5.44
CA PHE A 32 11.53 -2.24 -5.81
C PHE A 32 10.89 -0.86 -5.84
N LEU A 33 11.21 0.03 -4.87
CA LEU A 33 10.75 1.41 -4.91
C LEU A 33 11.30 2.16 -6.13
N TRP A 34 12.59 1.99 -6.44
CA TRP A 34 13.21 2.60 -7.60
C TRP A 34 12.56 2.13 -8.92
N ASP A 35 12.37 0.83 -9.07
CA ASP A 35 11.73 0.22 -10.24
C ASP A 35 10.28 0.72 -10.40
N GLY A 36 9.54 0.83 -9.29
CA GLY A 36 8.19 1.37 -9.29
C GLY A 36 8.12 2.84 -9.70
N LEU A 37 9.01 3.69 -9.16
CA LEU A 37 9.05 5.11 -9.50
C LEU A 37 9.50 5.35 -10.95
N SER A 38 10.44 4.55 -11.44
CA SER A 38 10.98 4.64 -12.80
C SER A 38 10.12 3.95 -13.87
N ALA A 39 9.03 3.28 -13.50
CA ALA A 39 8.05 2.69 -14.41
C ALA A 39 7.17 3.75 -15.09
N PHE A 40 7.80 4.63 -15.87
CA PHE A 40 7.13 5.72 -16.58
C PHE A 40 6.11 5.18 -17.60
N PRO A 41 4.95 5.85 -17.75
CA PRO A 41 3.96 5.45 -18.73
C PRO A 41 4.52 5.55 -20.15
N LYS A 42 4.36 4.48 -20.95
CA LYS A 42 4.75 4.46 -22.36
C LYS A 42 3.86 5.36 -23.23
N THR A 43 2.65 5.66 -22.74
CA THR A 43 1.64 6.49 -23.39
C THR A 43 0.88 7.30 -22.34
N GLY A 44 0.73 8.61 -22.56
CA GLY A 44 0.03 9.50 -21.63
C GLY A 44 0.88 9.96 -20.44
N TRP A 45 0.23 10.62 -19.48
CA TRP A 45 0.89 11.29 -18.34
C TRP A 45 0.46 10.77 -16.97
N LEU A 46 -0.48 9.83 -16.93
CA LEU A 46 -1.01 9.30 -15.67
C LEU A 46 -0.03 8.30 -15.05
N PRO A 47 0.15 8.30 -13.71
CA PRO A 47 1.03 7.34 -13.07
C PRO A 47 0.57 5.90 -13.28
N THR A 48 1.53 5.01 -13.51
CA THR A 48 1.30 3.57 -13.67
C THR A 48 1.00 2.90 -12.32
N ALA A 49 0.45 1.69 -12.32
CA ALA A 49 0.15 0.96 -11.09
C ALA A 49 1.39 0.75 -10.17
N PRO A 50 2.60 0.43 -10.71
CA PRO A 50 3.82 0.40 -9.91
C PRO A 50 4.18 1.77 -9.30
N GLN A 51 3.97 2.87 -10.03
CA GLN A 51 4.21 4.21 -9.52
C GLN A 51 3.27 4.55 -8.37
N TRP A 52 1.97 4.27 -8.50
CA TRP A 52 1.01 4.44 -7.40
C TRP A 52 1.39 3.62 -6.16
N SER A 53 1.81 2.38 -6.36
CA SER A 53 2.24 1.49 -5.29
C SER A 53 3.50 1.98 -4.57
N ALA A 54 4.49 2.47 -5.32
CA ALA A 54 5.72 3.03 -4.76
C ALA A 54 5.44 4.33 -3.99
N LEU A 55 4.62 5.22 -4.56
CA LEU A 55 4.19 6.46 -3.89
C LEU A 55 3.43 6.17 -2.59
N ALA A 56 2.52 5.18 -2.60
CA ALA A 56 1.81 4.76 -1.40
C ALA A 56 2.77 4.25 -0.32
N ALA A 57 3.72 3.38 -0.67
CA ALA A 57 4.71 2.87 0.27
C ALA A 57 5.56 4.00 0.88
N ILE A 58 6.05 4.94 0.06
CA ILE A 58 6.81 6.10 0.52
C ILE A 58 5.97 6.98 1.45
N ALA A 59 4.72 7.29 1.08
CA ALA A 59 3.82 8.08 1.90
C ALA A 59 3.52 7.40 3.24
N GLY A 60 3.29 6.09 3.25
CA GLY A 60 3.06 5.32 4.46
C GLY A 60 4.28 5.28 5.40
N LEU A 61 5.48 5.12 4.84
CA LEU A 61 6.73 5.20 5.60
C LEU A 61 6.96 6.61 6.17
N ALA A 62 6.71 7.66 5.38
CA ALA A 62 6.80 9.04 5.85
C ALA A 62 5.82 9.31 7.01
N LEU A 63 4.57 8.87 6.90
CA LEU A 63 3.58 9.00 7.98
C LEU A 63 3.98 8.19 9.22
N SER A 64 4.64 7.04 9.05
CA SER A 64 5.20 6.26 10.17
C SER A 64 6.29 7.05 10.90
N VAL A 65 7.14 7.80 10.17
CA VAL A 65 8.11 8.73 10.77
C VAL A 65 7.41 9.87 11.50
N VAL A 66 6.32 10.42 10.96
CA VAL A 66 5.52 11.46 11.64
C VAL A 66 4.92 10.93 12.96
N LEU A 67 4.44 9.68 13.00
CA LEU A 67 3.99 9.05 14.26
C LEU A 67 5.12 8.98 15.29
N MET A 68 6.32 8.57 14.87
CA MET A 68 7.50 8.51 15.74
C MET A 68 7.91 9.91 16.23
N ALA A 69 7.85 10.92 15.37
CA ALA A 69 8.10 12.32 15.74
C ALA A 69 7.08 12.84 16.77
N ARG A 70 5.84 12.35 16.74
CA ARG A 70 4.79 12.60 17.74
C ARG A 70 4.89 11.71 18.98
N LYS A 71 6.03 11.04 19.18
CA LYS A 71 6.30 10.12 20.31
C LYS A 71 5.40 8.88 20.36
N GLN A 72 4.70 8.56 19.26
CA GLN A 72 3.87 7.36 19.14
C GLN A 72 4.69 6.20 18.55
N TYR A 73 5.79 5.86 19.22
CA TYR A 73 6.80 4.93 18.70
C TYR A 73 6.23 3.54 18.38
N GLY A 74 5.35 3.00 19.25
CA GLY A 74 4.73 1.70 19.03
C GLY A 74 3.93 1.63 17.73
N ALA A 75 3.09 2.65 17.48
CA ALA A 75 2.30 2.75 16.26
C ALA A 75 3.19 2.98 15.03
N GLY A 76 4.18 3.88 15.13
CA GLY A 76 5.10 4.19 14.03
C GLY A 76 5.93 2.98 13.60
N ILE A 77 6.52 2.25 14.56
CA ILE A 77 7.31 1.05 14.28
C ILE A 77 6.42 -0.07 13.71
N PHE A 78 5.24 -0.29 14.30
CA PHE A 78 4.28 -1.28 13.81
C PHE A 78 3.90 -1.02 12.34
N CYS A 79 3.57 0.23 12.00
CA CYS A 79 3.23 0.61 10.64
C CYS A 79 4.42 0.47 9.69
N ALA A 80 5.61 0.91 10.10
CA ALA A 80 6.82 0.77 9.29
C ALA A 80 7.12 -0.70 8.97
N ILE A 81 7.07 -1.61 9.96
CA ILE A 81 7.29 -3.05 9.75
C ILE A 81 6.21 -3.62 8.82
N SER A 82 4.94 -3.25 9.02
CA SER A 82 3.82 -3.72 8.21
C SER A 82 3.89 -3.28 6.74
N ILE A 83 4.64 -2.21 6.44
CA ILE A 83 4.91 -1.76 5.07
C ILE A 83 6.20 -2.40 4.52
N VAL A 84 7.28 -2.44 5.31
CA VAL A 84 8.58 -2.97 4.86
C VAL A 84 8.53 -4.47 4.58
N VAL A 85 7.85 -5.26 5.42
CA VAL A 85 7.77 -6.72 5.25
C VAL A 85 7.19 -7.11 3.87
N PRO A 86 6.03 -6.61 3.43
CA PRO A 86 5.55 -6.92 2.08
C PRO A 86 6.44 -6.29 1.00
N LEU A 87 7.06 -5.13 1.26
CA LEU A 87 7.92 -4.43 0.28
C LEU A 87 9.21 -5.19 -0.02
N ILE A 88 9.67 -6.06 0.88
CA ILE A 88 10.78 -6.99 0.62
C ILE A 88 10.42 -7.97 -0.49
N THR A 89 9.15 -8.19 -0.82
CA THR A 89 8.76 -9.19 -1.84
C THR A 89 8.41 -8.59 -3.20
N ASN A 90 7.68 -7.47 -3.24
CA ASN A 90 7.41 -6.65 -4.42
C ASN A 90 6.52 -5.45 -4.04
N LEU A 91 6.16 -4.63 -5.03
CA LEU A 91 5.23 -3.51 -4.89
C LEU A 91 3.74 -3.89 -4.96
N ALA A 92 3.41 -5.14 -5.26
CA ALA A 92 2.02 -5.51 -5.50
C ALA A 92 1.17 -5.33 -4.23
N SER A 93 0.01 -4.69 -4.39
CA SER A 93 -0.94 -4.37 -3.33
C SER A 93 -0.45 -3.37 -2.27
N MET A 94 0.61 -2.58 -2.50
CA MET A 94 1.12 -1.62 -1.49
C MET A 94 0.09 -0.60 -1.03
N VAL A 95 -0.76 -0.12 -1.95
CA VAL A 95 -1.85 0.81 -1.62
C VAL A 95 -2.74 0.22 -0.52
N ARG A 96 -3.10 -1.06 -0.63
CA ARG A 96 -3.92 -1.76 0.38
C ARG A 96 -3.18 -1.94 1.69
N TYR A 97 -1.89 -2.30 1.66
CA TYR A 97 -1.09 -2.47 2.88
C TYR A 97 -0.96 -1.16 3.66
N VAL A 98 -0.86 -0.01 2.98
CA VAL A 98 -0.75 1.29 3.62
C VAL A 98 -2.11 1.78 4.12
N ILE A 99 -3.15 1.73 3.29
CA ILE A 99 -4.48 2.24 3.65
C ILE A 99 -5.14 1.39 4.74
N GLY A 100 -4.84 0.10 4.83
CA GLY A 100 -5.34 -0.78 5.88
C GLY A 100 -4.79 -0.48 7.28
N LEU A 101 -3.76 0.36 7.41
CA LEU A 101 -3.15 0.70 8.69
C LEU A 101 -3.89 1.86 9.36
N ALA A 102 -4.80 1.52 10.27
CA ALA A 102 -5.61 2.49 11.02
C ALA A 102 -4.81 3.66 11.63
N PRO A 103 -3.61 3.47 12.25
CA PRO A 103 -2.85 4.59 12.80
C PRO A 103 -2.44 5.63 11.74
N LEU A 104 -2.10 5.19 10.53
CA LEU A 104 -1.72 6.08 9.44
C LEU A 104 -2.94 6.84 8.89
N ILE A 105 -4.08 6.17 8.75
CA ILE A 105 -5.32 6.80 8.29
C ILE A 105 -5.83 7.84 9.28
N LEU A 106 -5.80 7.53 10.58
CA LEU A 106 -6.20 8.50 11.62
C LEU A 106 -5.25 9.69 11.67
N LEU A 107 -3.94 9.47 11.55
CA LEU A 107 -2.97 10.56 11.45
C LEU A 107 -3.21 11.41 10.19
N MET A 108 -3.46 10.77 9.05
CA MET A 108 -3.74 11.47 7.79
C MET A 108 -5.01 12.32 7.91
N ALA A 109 -6.09 11.77 8.49
CA ALA A 109 -7.32 12.51 8.74
C ALA A 109 -7.08 13.73 9.65
N PHE A 110 -6.31 13.54 10.73
CA PHE A 110 -5.92 14.64 11.61
C PHE A 110 -5.14 15.73 10.85
N LEU A 111 -4.15 15.36 10.05
CA LEU A 111 -3.35 16.31 9.26
C LEU A 111 -4.18 17.05 8.21
N LEU A 112 -5.07 16.36 7.50
CA LEU A 112 -5.94 16.96 6.48
C LEU A 112 -7.01 17.87 7.10
N SER A 113 -7.41 17.61 8.34
CA SER A 113 -8.34 18.46 9.11
C SER A 113 -7.70 19.72 9.71
N ALA A 114 -6.40 19.96 9.51
CA ALA A 114 -5.69 21.09 10.11
C ALA A 114 -6.24 22.46 9.71
N SER A 115 -6.87 22.57 8.54
CA SER A 115 -7.57 23.79 8.11
C SER A 115 -8.89 23.46 7.44
N LYS A 116 -9.83 24.41 7.45
CA LYS A 116 -11.13 24.25 6.75
C LYS A 116 -10.92 24.00 5.25
N LEU A 117 -9.95 24.69 4.63
CA LEU A 117 -9.69 24.55 3.20
C LEU A 117 -9.12 23.16 2.87
N THR A 118 -8.13 22.69 3.62
CA THR A 118 -7.56 21.35 3.42
C THR A 118 -8.59 20.26 3.68
N TRP A 119 -9.46 20.45 4.67
CA TRP A 119 -10.55 19.52 4.96
C TRP A 119 -11.57 19.45 3.81
N ILE A 120 -12.03 20.61 3.30
CA ILE A 120 -12.96 20.65 2.16
C ILE A 120 -12.33 20.02 0.91
N ALA A 121 -11.07 20.37 0.62
CA ALA A 121 -10.35 19.81 -0.52
C ALA A 121 -10.18 18.30 -0.39
N ALA A 122 -9.80 17.80 0.79
CA ALA A 122 -9.68 16.38 1.05
C ALA A 122 -11.02 15.64 0.91
N LEU A 123 -12.11 16.21 1.41
CA LEU A 123 -13.44 15.62 1.28
C LEU A 123 -13.88 15.52 -0.18
N PHE A 124 -13.69 16.59 -0.95
CA PHE A 124 -14.01 16.58 -2.39
C PHE A 124 -13.17 15.55 -3.15
N LEU A 125 -11.85 15.55 -2.94
CA LEU A 125 -10.93 14.58 -3.56
C LEU A 125 -11.27 13.14 -3.15
N PHE A 126 -11.65 12.90 -1.90
CA PHE A 126 -12.06 11.59 -1.41
C PHE A 126 -13.30 11.08 -2.14
N LEU A 127 -14.34 11.90 -2.27
CA LEU A 127 -15.57 11.52 -2.98
C LEU A 127 -15.31 11.22 -4.46
N VAL A 128 -14.51 12.07 -5.12
CA VAL A 128 -14.09 11.86 -6.51
C VAL A 128 -13.30 10.57 -6.65
N ALA A 129 -12.32 10.35 -5.75
CA ALA A 129 -11.51 9.13 -5.74
C ALA A 129 -12.38 7.89 -5.53
N CYS A 130 -13.33 7.90 -4.59
CA CYS A 130 -14.25 6.79 -4.35
C CYS A 130 -15.07 6.42 -5.60
N TYR A 131 -15.57 7.42 -6.32
CA TYR A 131 -16.32 7.18 -7.56
C TYR A 131 -15.43 6.50 -8.62
N PHE A 132 -14.29 7.09 -8.95
CA PHE A 132 -13.40 6.55 -9.98
C PHE A 132 -12.76 5.22 -9.58
N MET A 133 -12.47 5.03 -8.30
CA MET A 133 -12.03 3.77 -7.72
C MET A 133 -13.07 2.67 -7.94
N THR A 134 -14.35 2.97 -7.70
CA THR A 134 -15.44 2.02 -7.90
C THR A 134 -15.60 1.68 -9.38
N VAL A 135 -15.52 2.68 -10.26
CA VAL A 135 -15.55 2.45 -11.72
C VAL A 135 -14.37 1.58 -12.16
N ALA A 136 -13.16 1.87 -11.67
CA ALA A 136 -11.96 1.10 -11.98
C ALA A 136 -12.07 -0.35 -11.49
N TRP A 137 -12.59 -0.55 -10.27
CA TRP A 137 -12.81 -1.87 -9.69
C TRP A 137 -13.82 -2.69 -10.51
N ILE A 138 -14.98 -2.12 -10.84
CA ILE A 138 -16.00 -2.79 -11.67
C ILE A 138 -15.46 -3.06 -13.08
N GLY A 139 -14.63 -2.15 -13.61
CA GLY A 139 -13.97 -2.30 -14.91
C GLY A 139 -12.80 -3.28 -14.94
N GLY A 140 -12.42 -3.90 -13.82
CA GLY A 140 -11.32 -4.87 -13.75
C GLY A 140 -9.92 -4.27 -13.87
N TYR A 141 -9.74 -2.97 -13.57
CA TYR A 141 -8.43 -2.33 -13.62
C TYR A 141 -7.52 -2.80 -12.47
N LEU A 142 -6.34 -3.31 -12.83
CA LEU A 142 -5.37 -3.96 -11.95
C LEU A 142 -4.68 -3.04 -10.92
N ALA A 143 -4.90 -1.73 -10.94
CA ALA A 143 -4.23 -0.79 -10.03
C ALA A 143 -4.53 -1.03 -8.53
N LEU A 144 -5.50 -1.89 -8.24
CA LEU A 144 -6.09 -2.15 -6.93
C LEU A 144 -5.82 -3.57 -6.43
N VAL A 145 -5.15 -4.39 -7.25
CA VAL A 145 -4.81 -5.78 -6.98
C VAL A 145 -3.33 -5.88 -6.64
#